data_AF-A0A7D9LS87-F1
#
_entry.id   AF-A0A7D9LS87-F1
#
_cell.length_a   1.000
_cell.length_b   1.000
_cell.length_c   1.000
_cell.angle_alpha   90.00
_cell.angle_beta   90.00
_cell.angle_gamma   90.00
#
_symmetry.space_group_name_H-M   'P 1'
#
loop_
_entity.id
_entity.type
_entity.pdbx_description
1 polymer ?
#
loop_
_entity_poly.entity_id
_entity_poly.type
_entity_poly.pdbx_seq_one_letter_code
_entity_poly.pdbx_strand_id
1 'polypeptide(L)'
;NCNFDNGDTCSYQNGAGQFNWAVNRGPTTSSGTGPSSDVSGRGFYLYIETSSPRQFGDKATILTPYLNGPQCMKFYYHMYGGDIEVLNIYANNQTIFSRAGNQGNRWVGVETPILQFGRYMVKFEGVRGRSFQGDIAIDAISFTPGNCSFQTPTPSTSRPTNPPTASTNPPTQAGRCNFDQGDLCSFTNGANDDFDWTVHSGSTSSLNTGPSRDVSGNGNLPIVSYYLNY
;
A
#
# COMPACT_ATOMS: atom_id res chain seq x y z
N ASN A 1 6.79 15.30 -5.93
CA ASN A 1 5.48 14.93 -6.49
C ASN A 1 5.63 14.72 -7.99
N CYS A 2 4.98 13.72 -8.56
CA CYS A 2 5.03 13.41 -9.99
C CYS A 2 3.78 12.64 -10.41
N ASN A 3 3.09 13.15 -11.43
CA ASN A 3 1.95 12.56 -12.12
C ASN A 3 2.30 12.19 -13.57
N PHE A 4 3.57 12.28 -13.97
CA PHE A 4 4.09 11.89 -15.28
C PHE A 4 3.49 12.59 -16.53
N ASP A 5 2.49 13.45 -16.36
CA ASP A 5 1.68 14.06 -17.44
C ASP A 5 2.44 14.87 -18.49
N ASN A 6 3.69 15.24 -18.21
CA ASN A 6 4.59 15.89 -19.17
C ASN A 6 5.26 14.89 -20.13
N GLY A 7 5.01 13.58 -19.98
CA GLY A 7 5.66 12.53 -20.75
C GLY A 7 7.08 12.21 -20.28
N ASP A 8 7.44 12.59 -19.06
CA ASP A 8 8.75 12.37 -18.45
C ASP A 8 8.64 11.73 -17.05
N THR A 9 9.79 11.34 -16.47
CA THR A 9 9.86 10.76 -15.12
C THR A 9 9.96 11.82 -14.03
N CYS A 10 9.64 13.09 -14.32
CA CYS A 10 9.96 14.24 -13.48
C CYS A 10 11.45 14.23 -13.07
N SER A 11 11.75 14.20 -11.77
CA SER A 11 13.11 14.06 -11.24
C SER A 11 13.46 12.64 -10.78
N TYR A 12 12.61 11.66 -11.08
CA TYR A 12 12.86 10.26 -10.75
C TYR A 12 13.85 9.66 -11.72
N GLN A 13 14.70 8.75 -11.22
CA GLN A 13 15.77 8.15 -11.99
C GLN A 13 15.66 6.63 -11.94
N ASN A 14 15.77 5.98 -13.11
CA ASN A 14 15.87 4.52 -13.15
C ASN A 14 17.10 4.06 -12.36
N GLY A 15 16.90 3.07 -11.50
CA GLY A 15 17.93 2.49 -10.66
C GLY A 15 18.53 1.23 -11.26
N ALA A 16 19.21 0.45 -10.43
CA ALA A 16 19.73 -0.85 -10.84
C ALA A 16 18.59 -1.85 -11.10
N GLY A 17 18.68 -2.60 -12.19
CA GLY A 17 17.70 -3.58 -12.61
C GLY A 17 18.05 -4.13 -13.99
N GLN A 18 17.36 -5.18 -14.41
CA GLN A 18 17.52 -5.77 -15.74
C GLN A 18 16.84 -4.93 -16.83
N PHE A 19 15.90 -4.07 -16.44
CA PHE A 19 15.24 -3.14 -17.33
C PHE A 19 14.71 -1.90 -16.58
N ASN A 20 14.15 -0.97 -17.32
CA ASN A 20 13.71 0.33 -16.81
C ASN A 20 12.19 0.42 -16.76
N TRP A 21 11.70 1.23 -15.82
CA TRP A 21 10.36 1.78 -15.89
C TRP A 21 10.26 2.71 -17.10
N ALA A 22 9.11 2.69 -17.78
CA ALA A 22 8.84 3.51 -18.95
C ALA A 22 7.60 4.37 -18.71
N VAL A 23 7.56 5.54 -19.34
CA VAL A 23 6.38 6.41 -19.34
C VAL A 23 5.48 5.98 -20.50
N ASN A 24 4.17 5.85 -20.26
CA ASN A 24 3.19 5.51 -21.29
C ASN A 24 1.91 6.34 -21.17
N ARG A 25 1.16 6.38 -22.27
CA ARG A 25 -0.16 6.97 -22.36
C ARG A 25 -1.11 6.04 -23.11
N GLY A 26 -2.30 5.85 -22.55
CA GLY A 26 -3.28 4.89 -23.09
C GLY A 26 -2.97 3.45 -22.67
N PRO A 27 -3.47 2.45 -23.40
CA PRO A 27 -3.23 1.03 -23.08
C PRO A 27 -1.76 0.63 -23.18
N THR A 28 -1.37 -0.41 -22.42
CA THR A 28 -0.08 -1.08 -22.63
C THR A 28 -0.05 -1.84 -23.96
N THR A 29 1.14 -2.21 -24.43
CA THR A 29 1.29 -2.91 -25.73
C THR A 29 0.75 -4.35 -25.67
N SER A 30 0.75 -4.93 -24.49
CA SER A 30 0.20 -6.24 -24.16
C SER A 30 -1.33 -6.22 -24.15
N SER A 31 -1.96 -7.13 -24.90
CA SER A 31 -3.43 -7.24 -24.92
C SER A 31 -3.96 -7.89 -23.65
N GLY A 32 -5.01 -7.30 -23.06
CA GLY A 32 -5.72 -7.88 -21.93
C GLY A 32 -5.08 -7.62 -20.57
N THR A 33 -4.13 -6.70 -20.48
CA THR A 33 -3.39 -6.32 -19.26
C THR A 33 -3.15 -4.83 -19.15
N GLY A 34 -2.62 -4.42 -18.00
CA GLY A 34 -2.26 -3.04 -17.73
C GLY A 34 -3.49 -2.10 -17.67
N PRO A 35 -3.26 -0.81 -17.39
CA PRO A 35 -4.33 0.17 -17.41
C PRO A 35 -4.66 0.61 -18.85
N SER A 36 -5.92 0.99 -19.10
CA SER A 36 -6.35 1.59 -20.37
C SER A 36 -5.97 3.07 -20.51
N SER A 37 -5.66 3.73 -19.40
CA SER A 37 -5.32 5.15 -19.26
C SER A 37 -4.67 5.41 -17.89
N ASP A 38 -4.05 6.57 -17.70
CA ASP A 38 -3.56 7.03 -16.39
C ASP A 38 -4.70 7.22 -15.36
N VAL A 39 -4.38 7.65 -14.14
CA VAL A 39 -5.36 7.84 -13.06
C VAL A 39 -6.40 8.93 -13.38
N SER A 40 -6.03 9.98 -14.14
CA SER A 40 -6.95 11.04 -14.55
C SER A 40 -7.79 10.69 -15.78
N GLY A 41 -7.38 9.66 -16.53
CA GLY A 41 -8.02 9.16 -17.75
C GLY A 41 -7.51 9.79 -19.06
N ARG A 42 -6.59 10.77 -19.02
CA ARG A 42 -6.07 11.47 -20.21
C ARG A 42 -4.57 11.75 -20.21
N GLY A 43 -3.91 11.51 -19.09
CA GLY A 43 -2.51 11.78 -18.79
C GLY A 43 -1.56 10.64 -19.12
N PHE A 44 -0.42 10.64 -18.46
CA PHE A 44 0.62 9.63 -18.58
C PHE A 44 0.82 8.91 -17.25
N TYR A 45 1.31 7.69 -17.30
CA TYR A 45 1.67 6.91 -16.12
C TYR A 45 3.01 6.22 -16.34
N LEU A 46 3.59 5.72 -15.25
CA LEU A 46 4.81 4.94 -15.31
C LEU A 46 4.46 3.46 -15.21
N TYR A 47 5.08 2.61 -16.03
CA TYR A 47 4.83 1.16 -16.02
C TYR A 47 6.07 0.34 -16.34
N ILE A 48 5.98 -0.95 -16.04
CA ILE A 48 6.91 -1.97 -16.51
C ILE A 48 6.33 -2.67 -17.73
N GLU A 49 7.11 -2.75 -18.80
CA GLU A 49 6.78 -3.53 -19.99
C GLU A 49 7.36 -4.94 -19.83
N THR A 50 6.49 -5.93 -19.66
CA THR A 50 6.89 -7.31 -19.31
C THR A 50 7.07 -8.25 -20.50
N SER A 51 6.90 -7.77 -21.73
CA SER A 51 7.12 -8.55 -22.95
C SER A 51 8.59 -8.97 -23.17
N SER A 52 8.80 -9.82 -24.19
CA SER A 52 10.12 -10.32 -24.59
C SER A 52 11.10 -9.15 -24.85
N PRO A 53 12.38 -9.22 -24.42
CA PRO A 53 13.13 -10.40 -23.97
C PRO A 53 13.20 -10.58 -22.45
N ARG A 54 12.30 -9.94 -21.69
CA ARG A 54 12.33 -10.02 -20.22
C ARG A 54 12.08 -11.45 -19.74
N GLN A 55 12.70 -11.81 -18.60
CA GLN A 55 12.63 -13.14 -17.99
C GLN A 55 11.95 -13.11 -16.62
N PHE A 56 11.47 -14.27 -16.15
CA PHE A 56 10.79 -14.36 -14.87
C PHE A 56 11.72 -13.88 -13.74
N GLY A 57 11.22 -12.99 -12.89
CA GLY A 57 12.01 -12.40 -11.80
C GLY A 57 12.89 -11.23 -12.22
N ASP A 58 12.85 -10.79 -13.49
CA ASP A 58 13.48 -9.55 -13.90
C ASP A 58 12.90 -8.37 -13.13
N LYS A 59 13.76 -7.41 -12.76
CA LYS A 59 13.38 -6.26 -11.96
C LYS A 59 13.62 -4.97 -12.72
N ALA A 60 12.67 -4.05 -12.59
CA ALA A 60 12.86 -2.65 -12.91
C ALA A 60 12.74 -1.83 -11.63
N THR A 61 13.69 -0.91 -11.41
CA THR A 61 13.64 -0.01 -10.26
C THR A 61 13.66 1.45 -10.70
N ILE A 62 12.91 2.29 -9.98
CA ILE A 62 12.98 3.74 -10.13
C ILE A 62 13.06 4.38 -8.74
N LEU A 63 13.90 5.40 -8.63
CA LEU A 63 14.26 6.09 -7.39
C LEU A 63 13.70 7.51 -7.40
N THR A 64 13.13 7.93 -6.27
CA THR A 64 12.81 9.34 -6.03
C THR A 64 14.08 10.19 -5.92
N PRO A 65 13.98 11.52 -6.07
CA PRO A 65 14.91 12.43 -5.41
C PRO A 65 15.01 12.15 -3.91
N TYR A 66 16.05 12.70 -3.29
CA TYR A 66 16.21 12.58 -1.84
C TYR A 66 15.08 13.27 -1.10
N LEU A 67 14.50 12.55 -0.14
CA LEU A 67 13.57 13.03 0.86
C LEU A 67 14.31 13.18 2.21
N ASN A 68 13.69 13.89 3.15
CA ASN A 68 14.25 14.08 4.48
C ASN A 68 13.17 14.00 5.55
N GLY A 69 13.44 13.23 6.61
CA GLY A 69 12.53 13.05 7.74
C GLY A 69 11.23 12.32 7.38
N PRO A 70 10.29 12.18 8.33
CA PRO A 70 9.05 11.45 8.11
C PRO A 70 8.20 12.07 6.98
N GLN A 71 7.60 11.22 6.16
CA GLN A 71 6.74 11.62 5.04
C GLN A 71 5.47 10.79 5.04
N CYS A 72 4.37 11.38 4.59
CA CYS A 72 3.22 10.65 4.09
C CYS A 72 3.32 10.53 2.57
N MET A 73 3.41 9.30 2.07
CA MET A 73 3.41 9.03 0.64
C MET A 73 1.99 8.66 0.20
N LYS A 74 1.50 9.32 -0.86
CA LYS A 74 0.31 8.90 -1.60
C LYS A 74 0.70 8.53 -3.02
N PHE A 75 0.16 7.44 -3.53
CA PHE A 75 0.37 7.03 -4.92
C PHE A 75 -0.79 6.14 -5.38
N TYR A 76 -0.91 5.95 -6.68
CA TYR A 76 -1.82 5.01 -7.28
C TYR A 76 -1.04 3.90 -7.97
N TYR A 77 -1.57 2.69 -7.95
CA TYR A 77 -1.03 1.59 -8.73
C TYR A 77 -2.13 0.87 -9.51
N HIS A 78 -1.76 0.20 -10.59
CA HIS A 78 -2.62 -0.69 -11.37
C HIS A 78 -1.87 -1.99 -11.64
N MET A 79 -2.50 -3.12 -11.32
CA MET A 79 -1.90 -4.45 -11.38
C MET A 79 -2.96 -5.43 -11.91
N TYR A 80 -3.04 -5.57 -13.23
CA TYR A 80 -4.05 -6.39 -13.89
C TYR A 80 -3.45 -7.28 -14.98
N GLY A 81 -3.60 -8.59 -14.82
CA GLY A 81 -3.13 -9.59 -15.77
C GLY A 81 -2.95 -10.98 -15.17
N GLY A 82 -2.72 -11.96 -16.04
CA GLY A 82 -2.60 -13.38 -15.67
C GLY A 82 -1.30 -13.76 -14.98
N ASP A 83 -0.23 -12.98 -15.16
CA ASP A 83 1.10 -13.27 -14.63
C ASP A 83 1.71 -12.04 -13.95
N ILE A 84 0.91 -11.33 -13.16
CA ILE A 84 1.38 -10.24 -12.30
C ILE A 84 2.21 -10.84 -11.16
N GLU A 85 3.43 -10.34 -10.96
CA GLU A 85 4.27 -10.71 -9.81
C GLU A 85 4.10 -9.63 -8.73
N VAL A 86 5.15 -8.93 -8.32
CA VAL A 86 5.13 -8.06 -7.15
C VAL A 86 5.53 -6.62 -7.49
N LEU A 87 4.80 -5.67 -6.89
CA LEU A 87 5.23 -4.29 -6.70
C LEU A 87 5.77 -4.14 -5.28
N ASN A 88 7.06 -3.85 -5.15
CA ASN A 88 7.68 -3.52 -3.87
C ASN A 88 8.06 -2.04 -3.81
N ILE A 89 7.83 -1.40 -2.67
CA ILE A 89 8.31 -0.04 -2.41
C ILE A 89 9.14 -0.05 -1.14
N TYR A 90 10.34 0.52 -1.23
CA TYR A 90 11.30 0.57 -0.15
C TYR A 90 11.65 2.01 0.21
N ALA A 91 11.84 2.28 1.51
CA ALA A 91 12.51 3.48 2.00
C ALA A 91 13.69 3.03 2.86
N ASN A 92 14.91 3.44 2.49
CA ASN A 92 16.14 3.05 3.20
C ASN A 92 16.26 1.52 3.40
N ASN A 93 16.02 0.74 2.34
CA ASN A 93 15.98 -0.72 2.30
C ASN A 93 14.91 -1.40 3.19
N GLN A 94 14.04 -0.64 3.86
CA GLN A 94 12.87 -1.17 4.55
C GLN A 94 11.68 -1.21 3.59
N THR A 95 10.99 -2.34 3.50
CA THR A 95 9.75 -2.45 2.72
C THR A 95 8.66 -1.62 3.40
N ILE A 96 8.15 -0.61 2.70
CA ILE A 96 7.04 0.22 3.18
C ILE A 96 5.71 -0.16 2.51
N PHE A 97 5.77 -0.85 1.38
CA PHE A 97 4.60 -1.39 0.69
C PHE A 97 5.00 -2.59 -0.16
N SER A 98 4.13 -3.60 -0.22
CA SER A 98 4.27 -4.73 -1.13
C SER A 98 2.88 -5.26 -1.51
N ARG A 99 2.66 -5.52 -2.80
CA ARG A 99 1.47 -6.18 -3.33
C ARG A 99 1.86 -7.14 -4.43
N ALA A 100 1.17 -8.29 -4.48
CA ALA A 100 1.47 -9.38 -5.37
C ALA A 100 0.22 -9.83 -6.14
N GLY A 101 0.38 -10.24 -7.39
CA GLY A 101 -0.69 -10.81 -8.19
C GLY A 101 -1.71 -9.79 -8.68
N ASN A 102 -2.75 -10.28 -9.36
CA ASN A 102 -3.81 -9.47 -9.93
C ASN A 102 -4.64 -8.75 -8.85
N GLN A 103 -4.73 -7.42 -8.95
CA GLN A 103 -5.50 -6.54 -8.05
C GLN A 103 -6.81 -6.04 -8.71
N GLY A 104 -7.13 -6.56 -9.90
CA GLY A 104 -8.28 -6.18 -10.70
C GLY A 104 -7.96 -5.04 -11.67
N ASN A 105 -8.82 -4.86 -12.68
CA ASN A 105 -8.67 -3.81 -13.69
C ASN A 105 -9.16 -2.45 -13.17
N ARG A 106 -8.45 -1.90 -12.18
CA ARG A 106 -8.72 -0.58 -11.61
C ARG A 106 -7.44 0.04 -11.04
N TRP A 107 -7.39 1.38 -11.02
CA TRP A 107 -6.40 2.10 -10.23
C TRP A 107 -6.75 2.00 -8.75
N VAL A 108 -5.76 1.67 -7.92
CA VAL A 108 -5.91 1.57 -6.46
C VAL A 108 -5.04 2.64 -5.81
N GLY A 109 -5.66 3.54 -5.06
CA GLY A 109 -4.97 4.58 -4.30
C GLY A 109 -4.44 4.04 -2.97
N VAL A 110 -3.22 4.42 -2.61
CA VAL A 110 -2.56 4.04 -1.36
C VAL A 110 -2.01 5.28 -0.69
N GLU A 111 -2.21 5.35 0.62
CA GLU A 111 -1.59 6.32 1.50
C GLU A 111 -0.82 5.56 2.58
N THR A 112 0.49 5.78 2.69
CA THR A 112 1.33 5.07 3.65
C THR A 112 2.33 6.00 4.32
N PRO A 113 2.49 5.91 5.66
CA PRO A 113 3.52 6.66 6.35
C PRO A 113 4.91 6.07 6.04
N ILE A 114 5.90 6.95 5.96
CA ILE A 114 7.32 6.62 5.87
C ILE A 114 8.00 7.19 7.11
N LEU A 115 8.31 6.32 8.07
CA LEU A 115 8.89 6.68 9.37
C LEU A 115 10.43 6.62 9.34
N GLN A 116 11.04 7.34 8.40
CA GLN A 116 12.49 7.42 8.26
C GLN A 116 13.01 8.74 8.82
N PHE A 117 14.18 8.69 9.48
CA PHE A 117 14.87 9.87 9.98
C PHE A 117 16.12 10.15 9.13
N GLY A 118 16.39 11.42 8.86
CA GLY A 118 17.48 11.83 7.98
C GLY A 118 17.14 11.69 6.50
N ARG A 119 18.18 11.71 5.67
CA ARG A 119 18.06 11.77 4.20
C ARG A 119 18.01 10.38 3.58
N TYR A 120 17.03 10.11 2.74
CA TYR A 120 16.82 8.81 2.08
C TYR A 120 16.17 8.98 0.70
N MET A 121 16.12 7.90 -0.09
CA MET A 121 15.33 7.80 -1.32
C MET A 121 14.28 6.71 -1.16
N VAL A 122 13.18 6.84 -1.88
CA VAL A 122 12.18 5.78 -2.03
C VAL A 122 12.44 5.06 -3.35
N LYS A 123 12.45 3.72 -3.30
CA LYS A 123 12.67 2.84 -4.46
C LYS A 123 11.37 2.09 -4.77
N PHE A 124 10.86 2.26 -5.99
CA PHE A 124 9.78 1.46 -6.54
C PHE A 124 10.42 0.34 -7.37
N GLU A 125 10.11 -0.91 -7.06
CA GLU A 125 10.62 -2.10 -7.72
C GLU A 125 9.45 -2.91 -8.26
N GLY A 126 9.35 -2.99 -9.59
CA GLY A 126 8.42 -3.86 -10.28
C GLY A 126 9.14 -5.15 -10.65
N VAL A 127 8.55 -6.28 -10.30
CA VAL A 127 9.08 -7.60 -10.64
C VAL A 127 8.23 -8.18 -11.76
N ARG A 128 8.90 -8.67 -12.80
CA ARG A 128 8.24 -9.34 -13.92
C ARG A 128 7.80 -10.75 -13.52
N GLY A 129 6.56 -11.09 -13.83
CA GLY A 129 6.05 -12.45 -13.73
C GLY A 129 6.43 -13.35 -14.91
N ARG A 130 5.61 -14.37 -15.20
CA ARG A 130 6.00 -15.42 -16.15
C ARG A 130 5.75 -15.05 -17.61
N SER A 131 4.76 -14.20 -17.89
CA SER A 131 4.41 -13.77 -19.24
C SER A 131 4.35 -12.26 -19.39
N PHE A 132 3.97 -11.81 -20.59
CA PHE A 132 3.71 -10.40 -20.94
C PHE A 132 2.43 -9.85 -20.29
N GLN A 133 1.64 -10.71 -19.65
CA GLN A 133 0.41 -10.31 -18.96
C GLN A 133 0.70 -9.88 -17.51
N GLY A 134 1.84 -9.22 -17.28
CA GLY A 134 2.39 -8.93 -15.96
C GLY A 134 2.62 -7.44 -15.70
N ASP A 135 2.00 -6.55 -16.47
CA ASP A 135 2.30 -5.12 -16.40
C ASP A 135 1.82 -4.51 -15.08
N ILE A 136 2.74 -3.79 -14.44
CA ILE A 136 2.51 -3.03 -13.21
C ILE A 136 2.67 -1.56 -13.57
N ALA A 137 1.69 -0.74 -13.23
CA ALA A 137 1.73 0.70 -13.42
C ALA A 137 1.60 1.46 -12.09
N ILE A 138 2.22 2.63 -12.03
CA ILE A 138 2.15 3.57 -10.91
C ILE A 138 1.91 4.99 -11.42
N ASP A 139 1.21 5.79 -10.62
CA ASP A 139 0.83 7.16 -10.98
C ASP A 139 0.58 8.04 -9.74
N ALA A 140 0.48 9.35 -9.96
CA ALA A 140 0.11 10.39 -8.99
C ALA A 140 0.85 10.26 -7.65
N ILE A 141 2.17 10.13 -7.72
CA ILE A 141 3.05 9.97 -6.56
C ILE A 141 3.26 11.32 -5.89
N SER A 142 2.90 11.43 -4.63
CA SER A 142 3.09 12.64 -3.82
C SER A 142 3.63 12.34 -2.44
N PHE A 143 4.38 13.29 -1.90
CA PHE A 143 4.95 13.24 -0.56
C PHE A 143 4.56 14.50 0.19
N THR A 144 4.01 14.33 1.39
CA THR A 144 3.72 15.41 2.32
C THR A 144 4.56 15.21 3.59
N PRO A 145 5.31 16.22 4.06
CA PRO A 145 6.08 16.09 5.29
C PRO A 145 5.20 15.74 6.50
N GLY A 146 5.67 14.82 7.34
CA GLY A 146 4.98 14.40 8.56
C GLY A 146 4.13 13.13 8.40
N ASN A 147 3.19 12.94 9.34
CA ASN A 147 2.30 11.78 9.36
C ASN A 147 1.22 11.91 8.29
N CYS A 148 0.71 10.76 7.83
CA CYS A 148 -0.49 10.75 7.00
C CYS A 148 -1.66 11.31 7.79
N SER A 149 -2.37 12.25 7.17
CA SER A 149 -3.61 12.74 7.74
C SER A 149 -4.65 11.66 7.52
N PHE A 150 -4.99 10.92 8.58
CA PHE A 150 -6.30 10.33 8.64
C PHE A 150 -7.27 11.51 8.56
N GLN A 151 -7.92 11.70 7.41
CA GLN A 151 -9.20 12.38 7.43
C GLN A 151 -10.11 11.45 8.22
N THR A 152 -10.16 11.61 9.54
CA THR A 152 -11.35 11.25 10.27
C THR A 152 -12.45 12.03 9.56
N PRO A 153 -13.48 11.40 8.98
CA PRO A 153 -14.64 12.14 8.53
C PRO A 153 -15.10 12.90 9.77
N THR A 154 -14.90 14.21 9.79
CA THR A 154 -15.46 15.05 10.83
C THR A 154 -16.95 14.76 10.80
N PRO A 155 -17.55 14.25 11.88
CA PRO A 155 -18.99 14.18 11.94
C PRO A 155 -19.46 15.63 11.77
N SER A 156 -20.14 15.94 10.66
CA SER A 156 -20.85 17.19 10.49
C SER A 156 -22.06 17.17 11.42
N THR A 157 -21.83 17.24 12.71
CA THR A 157 -22.89 17.34 13.71
C THR A 157 -23.29 18.80 13.86
N SER A 158 -24.12 19.29 12.94
CA SER A 158 -25.11 20.31 13.25
C SER A 158 -26.38 19.61 13.76
N ARG A 159 -26.35 19.09 14.98
CA ARG A 159 -27.56 18.67 15.68
C ARG A 159 -27.48 19.01 17.17
N PRO A 160 -28.52 19.60 17.77
CA PRO A 160 -28.47 20.10 19.14
C PRO A 160 -28.23 18.97 20.14
N THR A 161 -27.34 19.24 21.08
CA THR A 161 -26.89 18.40 22.19
C THR A 161 -28.01 18.12 23.18
N ASN A 162 -28.28 16.84 23.45
CA ASN A 162 -28.63 16.39 24.80
C ASN A 162 -27.39 15.69 25.39
N PRO A 163 -27.01 15.96 26.66
CA PRO A 163 -25.78 15.45 27.24
C PRO A 163 -25.81 13.93 27.46
N PRO A 164 -24.76 13.17 27.09
CA PRO A 164 -24.63 11.77 27.44
C PRO A 164 -24.16 11.61 28.89
N THR A 165 -24.81 10.68 29.60
CA THR A 165 -24.49 10.23 30.94
C THR A 165 -23.11 9.57 30.98
N ALA A 166 -22.30 9.90 31.99
CA ALA A 166 -20.93 9.42 32.14
C ALA A 166 -20.86 7.90 32.39
N SER A 167 -20.04 7.19 31.61
CA SER A 167 -19.61 5.81 31.86
C SER A 167 -18.19 5.80 32.41
N THR A 168 -17.99 5.07 33.50
CA THR A 168 -16.82 5.07 34.38
C THR A 168 -15.78 4.01 33.98
N ASN A 169 -15.06 4.19 32.87
CA ASN A 169 -13.83 3.43 32.64
C ASN A 169 -12.60 4.34 32.65
N PRO A 170 -11.54 3.99 33.41
CA PRO A 170 -10.29 4.76 33.43
C PRO A 170 -9.66 4.80 32.03
N PRO A 171 -9.03 5.93 31.63
CA PRO A 171 -8.43 6.05 30.31
C PRO A 171 -7.17 5.19 30.23
N THR A 172 -7.27 4.01 29.64
CA THR A 172 -6.09 3.31 29.10
C THR A 172 -5.48 4.21 28.04
N GLN A 173 -4.22 4.58 28.26
CA GLN A 173 -3.44 5.51 27.46
C GLN A 173 -3.57 5.20 25.96
N ALA A 174 -4.10 6.16 25.19
CA ALA A 174 -4.27 6.03 23.75
C ALA A 174 -2.97 5.54 23.08
N GLY A 175 -3.07 4.46 22.31
CA GLY A 175 -1.95 3.86 21.58
C GLY A 175 -1.24 2.70 22.27
N ARG A 176 -1.65 2.26 23.47
CA ARG A 176 -1.21 1.00 24.07
C ARG A 176 -2.39 0.01 24.15
N CYS A 177 -2.37 -1.00 23.28
CA CYS A 177 -3.30 -2.14 23.33
C CYS A 177 -2.51 -3.42 23.05
N ASN A 178 -2.65 -4.40 23.94
CA ASN A 178 -2.10 -5.75 23.78
C ASN A 178 -3.17 -6.74 23.30
N PHE A 179 -4.44 -6.34 23.17
CA PHE A 179 -5.56 -7.16 22.69
C PHE A 179 -5.90 -8.39 23.55
N ASP A 180 -5.21 -8.61 24.68
CA ASP A 180 -5.43 -9.71 25.63
C ASP A 180 -6.87 -9.80 26.16
N GLN A 181 -7.64 -8.71 26.09
CA GLN A 181 -9.03 -8.64 26.51
C GLN A 181 -10.02 -9.14 25.44
N GLY A 182 -9.54 -9.54 24.25
CA GLY A 182 -10.38 -10.01 23.16
C GLY A 182 -11.14 -8.89 22.44
N ASP A 183 -10.76 -7.64 22.67
CA ASP A 183 -11.33 -6.46 22.02
C ASP A 183 -10.22 -5.60 21.37
N LEU A 184 -10.64 -4.62 20.56
CA LEU A 184 -9.73 -3.68 19.90
C LEU A 184 -9.29 -2.54 20.84
N CYS A 185 -9.51 -2.62 22.14
CA CYS A 185 -9.35 -1.52 23.09
C CYS A 185 -10.06 -0.24 22.59
N SER A 186 -9.32 0.86 22.40
CA SER A 186 -9.81 2.11 21.82
C SER A 186 -9.60 2.20 20.30
N PHE A 187 -9.05 1.16 19.65
CA PHE A 187 -8.92 1.13 18.20
C PHE A 187 -10.28 0.82 17.56
N THR A 188 -10.52 1.40 16.39
CA THR A 188 -11.72 1.19 15.59
C THR A 188 -11.31 0.80 14.18
N ASN A 189 -12.09 -0.07 13.54
CA ASN A 189 -11.87 -0.41 12.14
C ASN A 189 -12.02 0.79 11.22
N GLY A 190 -11.30 0.76 10.09
CA GLY A 190 -11.37 1.80 9.09
C GLY A 190 -12.70 1.71 8.37
N ALA A 191 -13.49 2.78 8.35
CA ALA A 191 -14.81 2.74 7.70
C ALA A 191 -14.77 2.58 6.16
N ASN A 192 -13.59 2.62 5.55
CA ASN A 192 -13.38 2.57 4.09
C ASN A 192 -12.26 1.59 3.71
N ASP A 193 -12.00 0.58 4.54
CA ASP A 193 -11.17 -0.56 4.14
C ASP A 193 -12.04 -1.66 3.53
N ASP A 194 -11.38 -2.60 2.84
CA ASP A 194 -12.08 -3.73 2.22
C ASP A 194 -12.50 -4.78 3.27
N PHE A 195 -11.92 -4.74 4.50
CA PHE A 195 -12.12 -5.73 5.55
C PHE A 195 -11.82 -5.20 6.96
N ASP A 196 -12.65 -5.58 7.92
CA ASP A 196 -12.49 -5.27 9.35
C ASP A 196 -11.42 -6.13 10.05
N TRP A 197 -10.59 -5.49 10.87
CA TRP A 197 -9.73 -6.20 11.83
C TRP A 197 -10.57 -6.83 12.93
N THR A 198 -10.20 -8.05 13.26
CA THR A 198 -10.82 -8.84 14.33
C THR A 198 -9.74 -9.43 15.22
N VAL A 199 -10.06 -9.58 16.49
CA VAL A 199 -9.14 -10.12 17.52
C VAL A 199 -9.46 -11.60 17.69
N HIS A 200 -8.50 -12.47 17.38
CA HIS A 200 -8.71 -13.93 17.37
C HIS A 200 -7.65 -14.67 18.17
N SER A 201 -8.00 -15.74 18.87
CA SER A 201 -7.00 -16.53 19.62
C SER A 201 -6.46 -17.73 18.86
N GLY A 202 -5.14 -17.96 18.95
CA GLY A 202 -4.46 -19.08 18.30
C GLY A 202 -4.07 -18.82 16.85
N SER A 203 -3.61 -19.86 16.15
CA SER A 203 -3.16 -19.79 14.75
C SER A 203 -4.23 -19.25 13.81
N THR A 204 -3.81 -18.57 12.73
CA THR A 204 -4.74 -18.19 11.66
C THR A 204 -5.37 -19.42 11.00
N SER A 205 -6.60 -19.27 10.48
CA SER A 205 -7.38 -20.36 9.87
C SER A 205 -6.79 -20.94 8.59
N SER A 206 -5.92 -20.21 7.90
CA SER A 206 -5.18 -20.70 6.74
C SER A 206 -3.87 -21.41 7.14
N LEU A 207 -3.62 -22.54 6.47
CA LEU A 207 -2.40 -23.33 6.65
C LEU A 207 -1.17 -22.52 6.21
N ASN A 208 -0.09 -22.57 7.00
CA ASN A 208 1.19 -21.89 6.74
C ASN A 208 1.13 -20.36 6.67
N THR A 209 0.10 -19.74 7.24
CA THR A 209 0.02 -18.28 7.36
C THR A 209 0.05 -17.86 8.83
N GLY A 210 0.34 -16.58 9.04
CA GLY A 210 0.24 -15.93 10.34
C GLY A 210 1.24 -16.44 11.40
N PRO A 211 1.36 -15.73 12.53
CA PRO A 211 1.98 -16.32 13.70
C PRO A 211 1.12 -17.47 14.23
N SER A 212 1.73 -18.47 14.87
CA SER A 212 0.98 -19.48 15.65
C SER A 212 0.72 -19.01 17.10
N ARG A 213 1.45 -17.98 17.55
CA ARG A 213 1.40 -17.38 18.90
C ARG A 213 1.85 -15.91 18.83
N ASP A 214 1.35 -15.10 19.75
CA ASP A 214 1.78 -13.71 19.94
C ASP A 214 3.04 -13.61 20.84
N VAL A 215 3.57 -12.41 21.06
CA VAL A 215 4.85 -12.16 21.77
C VAL A 215 4.64 -11.76 23.25
N SER A 216 3.41 -11.62 23.74
CA SER A 216 3.11 -11.05 25.08
C SER A 216 3.37 -12.01 26.27
N GLY A 217 3.70 -13.28 26.03
CA GLY A 217 4.31 -14.16 27.03
C GLY A 217 3.38 -14.85 28.03
N ASN A 218 2.06 -14.65 27.98
CA ASN A 218 1.12 -15.27 28.94
C ASN A 218 0.19 -16.35 28.36
N GLY A 219 0.48 -16.85 27.16
CA GLY A 219 0.03 -18.17 26.70
C GLY A 219 -1.49 -18.34 26.49
N ASN A 220 -2.27 -17.28 26.59
CA ASN A 220 -3.69 -17.27 26.30
C ASN A 220 -4.06 -16.00 25.50
N LEU A 221 -4.41 -16.21 24.23
CA LEU A 221 -5.10 -15.25 23.33
C LEU A 221 -4.21 -14.06 22.87
N PRO A 222 -4.63 -13.16 21.95
CA PRO A 222 -5.09 -13.31 20.57
C PRO A 222 -4.17 -12.67 19.49
N ILE A 223 -4.16 -13.25 18.29
CA ILE A 223 -3.62 -12.73 17.02
C ILE A 223 -4.63 -11.81 16.35
N VAL A 224 -4.16 -10.67 15.87
CA VAL A 224 -4.91 -9.82 14.94
C VAL A 224 -4.80 -10.46 13.55
N SER A 225 -5.90 -11.01 13.05
CA SER A 225 -5.93 -11.75 11.78
C SER A 225 -7.12 -11.30 10.94
N TYR A 226 -6.94 -11.24 9.61
CA TYR A 226 -8.05 -11.11 8.69
C TYR A 226 -8.60 -12.51 8.35
N TYR A 227 -9.92 -12.64 8.25
CA TYR A 227 -10.58 -13.87 7.78
C TYR A 227 -11.20 -13.62 6.40
N LEU A 228 -10.87 -14.49 5.44
CA LEU A 228 -11.70 -14.66 4.25
C LEU A 228 -12.82 -15.63 4.63
N ASN A 229 -14.04 -15.10 4.84
CA ASN A 229 -15.22 -15.95 4.80
C ASN A 229 -15.47 -16.31 3.34
N TYR A 230 -15.22 -17.57 2.98
CA TYR A 230 -15.66 -18.16 1.72
C TYR A 230 -17.17 -18.46 1.77
#